data_AF-A0A971R4B5-F1
#
_entry.id   AF-A0A971R4B5-F1
#
_cell.length_a   1.000
_cell.length_b   1.000
_cell.length_c   1.000
_cell.angle_alpha   90.00
_cell.angle_beta   90.00
_cell.angle_gamma   90.00
#
_symmetry.space_group_name_H-M   'P 1'
#
loop_
_entity.id
_entity.type
_entity.pdbx_description
1 polymer ?
#
loop_
_entity_poly.entity_id
_entity_poly.type
_entity_poly.pdbx_seq_one_letter_code
_entity_poly.pdbx_strand_id
1 'polypeptide(L)'
;MSSDQDRIEAARTLLRQHLTIDGHNDAIVAHVRHHNSSLAGRRDAARRHSGTISFAWEHENLQPTGSLQLDLPRMREVGLDMGFFAIDVTPAFPNNLAYALDGVGYFLNDVDGCSNVQVIRCVTDLYAARERGAVGVLLAIEHADATARSLNVLRALYELGVRSIGLTHNVSSWAADGCLQAREGVGLTTFGVSLVQEMNRLGMIVDLAHVSPGAFAHAIEVSSRPVIFSHGNARALRDHPRNLSDDQLRALAR
;
A
#
# COMPACT_ATOMS: atom_id res chain seq x y z
N MET A 1 -17.38 -36.84 -0.31
CA MET A 1 -16.49 -35.66 -0.23
C MET A 1 -17.05 -34.64 -1.21
N SER A 2 -17.24 -33.38 -0.80
CA SER A 2 -17.69 -32.32 -1.73
C SER A 2 -16.66 -32.17 -2.87
N SER A 3 -17.13 -32.01 -4.09
CA SER A 3 -16.29 -31.86 -5.28
C SER A 3 -15.54 -30.53 -5.25
N ASP A 4 -14.45 -30.42 -6.03
CA ASP A 4 -13.74 -29.14 -6.16
C ASP A 4 -14.64 -28.03 -6.71
N GLN A 5 -15.61 -28.37 -7.56
CA GLN A 5 -16.61 -27.42 -8.06
C GLN A 5 -17.51 -26.90 -6.92
N ASP A 6 -17.96 -27.77 -6.02
CA ASP A 6 -18.76 -27.36 -4.87
C ASP A 6 -17.98 -26.42 -3.94
N ARG A 7 -16.68 -26.69 -3.75
CA ARG A 7 -15.79 -25.86 -2.93
C ARG A 7 -15.56 -24.48 -3.55
N ILE A 8 -15.36 -24.42 -4.87
CA ILE A 8 -15.21 -23.16 -5.61
C ILE A 8 -16.48 -22.33 -5.52
N GLU A 9 -17.66 -22.94 -5.68
CA GLU A 9 -18.92 -22.22 -5.59
C GLU A 9 -19.22 -21.74 -4.16
N ALA A 10 -18.86 -22.54 -3.15
CA ALA A 10 -18.92 -22.12 -1.76
C ALA A 10 -18.01 -20.90 -1.50
N ALA A 11 -16.77 -20.90 -2.01
CA ALA A 11 -15.86 -19.77 -1.89
C ALA A 11 -16.42 -18.52 -2.59
N ARG A 12 -16.94 -18.64 -3.81
CA ARG A 12 -17.59 -17.54 -4.53
C ARG A 12 -18.80 -16.98 -3.78
N THR A 13 -19.57 -17.86 -3.15
CA THR A 13 -20.71 -17.43 -2.33
C THR A 13 -20.25 -16.61 -1.13
N LEU A 14 -19.19 -17.04 -0.44
CA LEU A 14 -18.62 -16.27 0.67
C LEU A 14 -18.10 -14.90 0.23
N LEU A 15 -17.39 -14.83 -0.91
CA LEU A 15 -16.87 -13.58 -1.47
C LEU A 15 -18.01 -12.61 -1.85
N ARG A 16 -19.13 -13.09 -2.40
CA ARG A 16 -20.31 -12.24 -2.68
C ARG A 16 -20.97 -11.70 -1.41
N GLN A 17 -20.90 -12.43 -0.30
CA GLN A 17 -21.55 -12.07 0.96
C GLN A 17 -20.72 -11.14 1.85
N HIS A 18 -19.40 -11.07 1.65
CA HIS A 18 -18.47 -10.34 2.54
C HIS A 18 -17.62 -9.35 1.76
N LEU A 19 -17.10 -8.33 2.44
CA LEU A 19 -16.10 -7.42 1.88
C LEU A 19 -14.77 -8.15 1.77
N THR A 20 -14.21 -8.18 0.57
CA THR A 20 -12.87 -8.69 0.29
C THR A 20 -11.97 -7.51 -0.05
N ILE A 21 -10.98 -7.27 0.80
CA ILE A 21 -10.06 -6.13 0.68
C ILE A 21 -8.64 -6.68 0.63
N ASP A 22 -7.93 -6.32 -0.43
CA ASP A 22 -6.49 -6.56 -0.53
C ASP A 22 -5.73 -5.40 0.12
N GLY A 23 -4.83 -5.74 1.05
CA GLY A 23 -4.14 -4.77 1.90
C GLY A 23 -2.94 -4.08 1.26
N HIS A 24 -2.42 -4.60 0.14
CA HIS A 24 -1.23 -4.03 -0.52
C HIS A 24 -1.05 -4.57 -1.94
N ASN A 25 -0.98 -3.66 -2.91
CA ASN A 25 -0.70 -3.99 -4.29
C ASN A 25 0.18 -2.93 -4.98
N ASP A 26 1.24 -3.38 -5.66
CA ASP A 26 2.19 -2.51 -6.35
C ASP A 26 1.77 -2.14 -7.79
N ALA A 27 0.53 -2.45 -8.19
CA ALA A 27 0.07 -2.31 -9.58
C ALA A 27 0.23 -0.89 -10.12
N ILE A 28 0.01 0.18 -9.35
CA ILE A 28 0.22 1.56 -9.84
C ILE A 28 1.65 1.73 -10.35
N VAL A 29 2.60 1.35 -9.52
CA VAL A 29 3.99 1.59 -9.81
C VAL A 29 4.45 0.63 -10.91
N ALA A 30 4.00 -0.63 -10.88
CA ALA A 30 4.21 -1.58 -11.96
C ALA A 30 3.62 -1.08 -13.30
N HIS A 31 2.45 -0.46 -13.29
CA HIS A 31 1.77 0.10 -14.46
C HIS A 31 2.59 1.19 -15.14
N VAL A 32 3.12 2.14 -14.37
CA VAL A 32 4.06 3.15 -14.89
C VAL A 32 5.30 2.47 -15.49
N ARG A 33 5.88 1.48 -14.79
CA ARG A 33 7.08 0.75 -15.22
C ARG A 33 6.86 -0.11 -16.47
N HIS A 34 5.68 -0.72 -16.63
CA HIS A 34 5.31 -1.60 -17.75
C HIS A 34 4.65 -0.83 -18.90
N HIS A 35 5.40 0.11 -19.49
CA HIS A 35 4.95 0.91 -20.64
C HIS A 35 3.64 1.68 -20.40
N ASN A 36 3.42 2.17 -19.17
CA ASN A 36 2.22 2.92 -18.79
C ASN A 36 0.93 2.17 -19.11
N SER A 37 0.91 0.91 -18.68
CA SER A 37 -0.32 0.13 -18.64
C SER A 37 -1.29 0.75 -17.64
N SER A 38 -2.58 0.68 -17.86
CA SER A 38 -3.61 1.26 -16.99
C SER A 38 -4.27 0.19 -16.13
N LEU A 39 -4.80 0.57 -14.97
CA LEU A 39 -5.72 -0.25 -14.18
C LEU A 39 -6.94 -0.70 -15.00
N ALA A 40 -7.35 0.08 -16.01
CA ALA A 40 -8.42 -0.30 -16.94
C ALA A 40 -7.97 -1.29 -18.03
N GLY A 41 -6.72 -1.79 -18.01
CA GLY A 41 -6.17 -2.68 -19.03
C GLY A 41 -5.78 -1.98 -20.34
N ARG A 42 -5.82 -0.65 -20.38
CA ARG A 42 -5.35 0.15 -21.53
C ARG A 42 -3.82 0.11 -21.57
N ARG A 43 -3.25 -0.08 -22.76
CA ARG A 43 -1.80 0.07 -23.01
C ARG A 43 -1.60 1.17 -24.04
N ASP A 44 -0.83 2.19 -23.68
CA ASP A 44 -0.43 3.22 -24.63
C ASP A 44 1.07 3.14 -24.90
N ALA A 45 1.43 2.21 -25.80
CA ALA A 45 2.82 1.97 -26.18
C ALA A 45 3.47 3.17 -26.90
N ALA A 46 2.68 4.15 -27.38
CA ALA A 46 3.18 5.32 -28.08
C ALA A 46 3.54 6.48 -27.13
N ARG A 47 3.05 6.46 -25.88
CA ARG A 47 3.22 7.56 -24.92
C ARG A 47 4.42 7.31 -24.02
N ARG A 48 5.61 7.76 -24.47
CA ARG A 48 6.77 7.95 -23.58
C ARG A 48 6.36 8.86 -22.42
N HIS A 49 6.38 8.36 -21.20
CA HIS A 49 5.95 9.17 -20.07
C HIS A 49 7.06 10.12 -19.61
N SER A 50 6.66 11.36 -19.39
CA SER A 50 7.40 12.34 -18.61
C SER A 50 6.93 12.25 -17.16
N GLY A 51 7.84 12.28 -16.20
CA GLY A 51 7.51 12.18 -14.77
C GLY A 51 8.71 11.68 -13.97
N THR A 52 8.69 11.90 -12.66
CA THR A 52 9.77 11.48 -11.76
C THR A 52 9.91 9.96 -11.73
N ILE A 53 8.81 9.21 -11.77
CA ILE A 53 8.84 7.75 -11.77
C ILE A 53 9.48 7.24 -13.07
N SER A 54 9.00 7.68 -14.23
CA SER A 54 9.55 7.25 -15.52
C SER A 54 11.03 7.61 -15.65
N PHE A 55 11.42 8.81 -15.22
CA PHE A 55 12.82 9.25 -15.28
C PHE A 55 13.75 8.39 -14.41
N ALA A 56 13.35 8.11 -13.16
CA ALA A 56 14.13 7.26 -12.25
C ALA A 56 14.33 5.86 -12.84
N TRP A 57 13.29 5.30 -13.46
CA TRP A 57 13.33 3.95 -14.03
C TRP A 57 14.18 3.84 -15.29
N GLU A 58 14.10 4.81 -16.21
CA GLU A 58 14.90 4.81 -17.43
C GLU A 58 16.41 4.96 -17.14
N HIS A 59 16.79 5.68 -16.09
CA HIS A 59 18.19 5.91 -15.74
C HIS A 59 18.79 4.78 -14.86
N GLU A 60 17.98 4.05 -14.12
CA GLU A 60 18.43 2.95 -13.25
C GLU A 60 18.48 1.57 -13.93
N ASN A 61 18.14 1.46 -15.23
CA ASN A 61 18.12 0.20 -16.00
C ASN A 61 17.28 -0.93 -15.37
N LEU A 62 16.29 -0.58 -14.56
CA LEU A 62 15.43 -1.56 -13.92
C LEU A 62 14.41 -2.09 -14.93
N GLN A 63 14.66 -3.28 -15.49
CA GLN A 63 13.71 -3.93 -16.39
C GLN A 63 12.48 -4.37 -15.59
N PRO A 64 11.25 -4.12 -16.08
CA PRO A 64 10.06 -4.64 -15.42
C PRO A 64 10.13 -6.18 -15.38
N THR A 65 10.13 -6.77 -14.19
CA THR A 65 10.16 -8.23 -14.02
C THR A 65 8.76 -8.77 -13.79
N GLY A 66 8.34 -9.75 -14.60
CA GLY A 66 7.07 -10.45 -14.42
C GLY A 66 5.90 -9.85 -15.21
N SER A 67 4.74 -10.50 -15.12
CA SER A 67 3.49 -10.01 -15.69
C SER A 67 2.68 -9.25 -14.64
N LEU A 68 1.92 -8.24 -15.07
CA LEU A 68 0.93 -7.58 -14.22
C LEU A 68 -0.06 -8.62 -13.69
N GLN A 69 -0.26 -8.65 -12.38
CA GLN A 69 -1.10 -9.63 -11.70
C GLN A 69 -2.51 -9.11 -11.46
N LEU A 70 -2.68 -7.78 -11.33
CA LEU A 70 -3.94 -7.15 -10.97
C LEU A 70 -4.29 -6.01 -11.93
N ASP A 71 -5.55 -6.01 -12.37
CA ASP A 71 -6.21 -4.95 -13.14
C ASP A 71 -7.70 -4.93 -12.75
N LEU A 72 -8.43 -3.87 -13.10
CA LEU A 72 -9.84 -3.72 -12.74
C LEU A 72 -10.74 -4.86 -13.26
N PRO A 73 -10.58 -5.35 -14.51
CA PRO A 73 -11.31 -6.53 -14.98
C PRO A 73 -11.12 -7.76 -14.08
N ARG A 74 -9.88 -8.10 -13.70
CA ARG A 74 -9.59 -9.25 -12.84
C ARG A 74 -10.12 -9.06 -11.43
N MET A 75 -10.02 -7.85 -10.86
CA MET A 75 -10.61 -7.55 -9.55
C MET A 75 -12.12 -7.84 -9.56
N ARG A 76 -12.83 -7.45 -10.62
CA ARG A 76 -14.27 -7.72 -10.77
C ARG A 76 -14.56 -9.20 -10.95
N GLU A 77 -13.77 -9.89 -11.76
CA GLU A 77 -13.94 -11.33 -12.02
C GLU A 77 -13.86 -12.16 -10.74
N VAL A 78 -12.92 -11.84 -9.86
CA VAL A 78 -12.71 -12.58 -8.60
C VAL A 78 -13.55 -12.05 -7.44
N GLY A 79 -14.30 -10.95 -7.63
CA GLY A 79 -15.13 -10.34 -6.60
C GLY A 79 -14.33 -9.60 -5.52
N LEU A 80 -13.20 -8.99 -5.89
CA LEU A 80 -12.46 -8.11 -4.98
C LEU A 80 -13.17 -6.76 -4.87
N ASP A 81 -13.61 -6.41 -3.66
CA ASP A 81 -14.31 -5.14 -3.43
C ASP A 81 -13.36 -3.96 -3.43
N MET A 82 -12.12 -4.14 -2.95
CA MET A 82 -11.17 -3.04 -2.80
C MET A 82 -9.72 -3.52 -2.77
N GLY A 83 -8.81 -2.72 -3.31
CA GLY A 83 -7.36 -2.89 -3.14
C GLY A 83 -6.69 -1.61 -2.63
N PHE A 84 -5.65 -1.79 -1.82
CA PHE A 84 -4.71 -0.74 -1.47
C PHE A 84 -3.64 -0.70 -2.56
N PHE A 85 -3.51 0.43 -3.23
CA PHE A 85 -2.51 0.60 -4.28
C PHE A 85 -1.36 1.43 -3.72
N ALA A 86 -0.27 0.74 -3.45
CA ALA A 86 0.90 1.30 -2.79
C ALA A 86 1.86 1.95 -3.80
N ILE A 87 2.36 3.12 -3.43
CA ILE A 87 3.47 3.78 -4.12
C ILE A 87 4.73 3.56 -3.29
N ASP A 88 5.56 2.59 -3.69
CA ASP A 88 6.91 2.41 -3.14
C ASP A 88 7.82 3.55 -3.62
N VAL A 89 8.22 4.40 -2.66
CA VAL A 89 9.11 5.53 -2.93
C VAL A 89 10.58 5.19 -2.66
N THR A 90 10.91 4.00 -2.17
CA THR A 90 12.28 3.60 -1.77
C THR A 90 13.33 3.87 -2.85
N PRO A 91 13.10 3.55 -4.14
CA PRO A 91 14.10 3.74 -5.19
C PRO A 91 14.45 5.21 -5.43
N ALA A 92 13.58 6.13 -5.04
CA ALA A 92 13.64 7.51 -5.49
C ALA A 92 14.45 8.44 -4.57
N PHE A 93 15.29 7.94 -3.67
CA PHE A 93 16.02 8.79 -2.74
C PHE A 93 17.01 9.76 -3.45
N PRO A 94 17.06 11.07 -3.09
CA PRO A 94 16.28 11.77 -2.07
C PRO A 94 14.99 12.44 -2.58
N ASN A 95 14.56 12.15 -3.80
CA ASN A 95 13.37 12.68 -4.47
C ASN A 95 12.06 11.92 -4.11
N ASN A 96 11.99 11.25 -2.96
CA ASN A 96 10.87 10.40 -2.56
C ASN A 96 9.52 11.12 -2.62
N LEU A 97 9.45 12.40 -2.22
CA LEU A 97 8.22 13.19 -2.29
C LEU A 97 7.78 13.47 -3.74
N ALA A 98 8.70 13.87 -4.62
CA ALA A 98 8.37 14.12 -6.02
C ALA A 98 7.86 12.83 -6.69
N TYR A 99 8.50 11.71 -6.39
CA TYR A 99 8.08 10.39 -6.86
C TYR A 99 6.68 10.00 -6.32
N ALA A 100 6.42 10.25 -5.03
CA ALA A 100 5.11 10.03 -4.43
C ALA A 100 4.02 10.85 -5.13
N LEU A 101 4.26 12.13 -5.36
CA LEU A 101 3.30 13.04 -6.00
C LEU A 101 3.04 12.65 -7.46
N ASP A 102 4.07 12.22 -8.19
CA ASP A 102 3.94 11.72 -9.56
C ASP A 102 3.09 10.43 -9.59
N GLY A 103 3.32 9.49 -8.67
CA GLY A 103 2.52 8.27 -8.54
C GLY A 103 1.07 8.54 -8.15
N VAL A 104 0.82 9.49 -7.26
CA VAL A 104 -0.54 9.93 -6.89
C VAL A 104 -1.25 10.54 -8.09
N GLY A 105 -0.58 11.45 -8.81
CA GLY A 105 -1.13 12.06 -10.02
C GLY A 105 -1.43 11.04 -11.12
N TYR A 106 -0.52 10.09 -11.34
CA TYR A 106 -0.71 8.99 -12.26
C TYR A 106 -1.93 8.16 -11.89
N PHE A 107 -2.04 7.72 -10.63
CA PHE A 107 -3.19 6.93 -10.18
C PHE A 107 -4.51 7.66 -10.36
N LEU A 108 -4.59 8.92 -9.94
CA LEU A 108 -5.82 9.70 -10.06
C LEU A 108 -6.22 9.88 -11.53
N ASN A 109 -5.26 10.14 -12.42
CA ASN A 109 -5.51 10.21 -13.86
C ASN A 109 -5.91 8.86 -14.46
N ASP A 110 -5.34 7.77 -13.96
CA ASP A 110 -5.58 6.42 -14.49
C ASP A 110 -7.00 5.94 -14.19
N VAL A 111 -7.49 6.25 -12.98
CA VAL A 111 -8.85 5.91 -12.54
C VAL A 111 -9.87 6.95 -12.98
N ASP A 112 -9.45 8.15 -13.38
CA ASP A 112 -10.34 9.17 -13.92
C ASP A 112 -11.02 8.69 -15.22
N GLY A 113 -12.32 8.93 -15.31
CA GLY A 113 -13.16 8.44 -16.41
C GLY A 113 -13.33 6.92 -16.48
N CYS A 114 -12.78 6.13 -15.56
CA CYS A 114 -13.08 4.69 -15.48
C CYS A 114 -14.49 4.46 -14.93
N SER A 115 -15.33 3.74 -15.67
CA SER A 115 -16.63 3.30 -15.16
C SER A 115 -16.45 2.23 -14.09
N ASN A 116 -17.33 2.22 -13.08
CA ASN A 116 -17.39 1.23 -12.02
C ASN A 116 -16.08 1.10 -11.19
N VAL A 117 -15.47 2.24 -10.88
CA VAL A 117 -14.32 2.39 -9.97
C VAL A 117 -14.63 3.50 -8.96
N GLN A 118 -14.14 3.39 -7.74
CA GLN A 118 -14.23 4.46 -6.74
C GLN A 118 -12.93 4.63 -5.99
N VAL A 119 -12.42 5.86 -5.96
CA VAL A 119 -11.35 6.23 -5.02
C VAL A 119 -11.92 6.24 -3.60
N ILE A 120 -11.36 5.40 -2.73
CA ILE A 120 -11.81 5.22 -1.34
C ILE A 120 -10.99 6.13 -0.43
N ARG A 121 -11.66 7.11 0.18
CA ARG A 121 -11.11 8.02 1.17
C ARG A 121 -11.69 7.79 2.56
N CYS A 122 -12.84 7.13 2.65
CA CYS A 122 -13.44 6.70 3.90
C CYS A 122 -14.31 5.45 3.71
N VAL A 123 -14.78 4.87 4.81
CA VAL A 123 -15.56 3.63 4.77
C VAL A 123 -16.89 3.79 4.01
N THR A 124 -17.49 4.99 4.02
CA THR A 124 -18.74 5.24 3.28
C THR A 124 -18.52 5.18 1.77
N ASP A 125 -17.33 5.54 1.27
CA ASP A 125 -17.01 5.39 -0.14
C ASP A 125 -16.99 3.91 -0.55
N LEU A 126 -16.48 3.04 0.33
CA LEU A 126 -16.38 1.59 0.10
C LEU A 126 -17.77 0.95 0.04
N TYR A 127 -18.64 1.24 1.00
CA TYR A 127 -20.00 0.72 0.99
C TYR A 127 -20.78 1.23 -0.23
N ALA A 128 -20.67 2.51 -0.54
CA ALA A 128 -21.30 3.06 -1.74
C ALA A 128 -20.76 2.40 -3.01
N ALA A 129 -19.45 2.11 -3.08
CA ALA A 129 -18.84 1.42 -4.22
C ALA A 129 -19.42 0.01 -4.39
N ARG A 130 -19.49 -0.76 -3.30
CA ARG A 130 -20.09 -2.09 -3.30
C ARG A 130 -21.55 -2.06 -3.76
N GLU A 131 -22.35 -1.14 -3.24
CA GLU A 131 -23.78 -1.01 -3.58
C GLU A 131 -24.04 -0.81 -5.07
N ARG A 132 -23.16 -0.07 -5.76
CA ARG A 132 -23.25 0.17 -7.21
C ARG A 132 -22.44 -0.82 -8.06
N GLY A 133 -21.85 -1.85 -7.45
CA GLY A 133 -20.99 -2.83 -8.15
C GLY A 133 -19.68 -2.25 -8.67
N ALA A 134 -19.18 -1.16 -8.08
CA ALA A 134 -17.88 -0.58 -8.39
C ALA A 134 -16.78 -1.18 -7.52
N VAL A 135 -15.56 -1.25 -8.07
CA VAL A 135 -14.36 -1.66 -7.33
C VAL A 135 -13.76 -0.45 -6.63
N GLY A 136 -13.44 -0.59 -5.35
CA GLY A 136 -12.73 0.38 -4.55
C GLY A 136 -11.23 0.37 -4.81
N VAL A 137 -10.64 1.55 -4.89
CA VAL A 137 -9.20 1.75 -5.02
C VAL A 137 -8.74 2.75 -3.96
N LEU A 138 -7.81 2.38 -3.10
CA LEU A 138 -7.28 3.25 -2.04
C LEU A 138 -5.81 3.54 -2.26
N LEU A 139 -5.43 4.82 -2.13
CA LEU A 139 -4.04 5.23 -2.22
C LEU A 139 -3.29 4.96 -0.92
N ALA A 140 -2.21 4.19 -1.04
CA ALA A 140 -1.23 3.96 0.01
C ALA A 140 0.16 4.41 -0.45
N ILE A 141 1.02 4.75 0.49
CA ILE A 141 2.44 4.97 0.25
C ILE A 141 3.21 3.97 1.09
N GLU A 142 4.17 3.31 0.46
CA GLU A 142 5.13 2.49 1.16
C GLU A 142 6.41 3.32 1.33
N HIS A 143 6.89 3.40 2.58
CA HIS A 143 8.07 4.15 3.01
C HIS A 143 7.84 5.64 3.36
N ALA A 144 8.09 6.00 4.63
CA ALA A 144 7.77 7.32 5.18
C ALA A 144 8.61 8.49 4.65
N ASP A 145 9.70 8.27 3.93
CA ASP A 145 10.50 9.35 3.35
C ASP A 145 9.74 10.15 2.29
N ALA A 146 8.61 9.64 1.79
CA ALA A 146 7.64 10.43 1.02
C ALA A 146 7.18 11.70 1.76
N THR A 147 7.21 11.70 3.09
CA THR A 147 6.86 12.86 3.92
C THR A 147 7.94 13.92 3.97
N ALA A 148 9.14 13.66 3.41
CA ALA A 148 10.29 14.56 3.47
C ALA A 148 10.58 15.07 4.90
N ARG A 149 10.36 14.21 5.90
CA ARG A 149 10.49 14.53 7.34
C ARG A 149 9.62 15.71 7.79
N SER A 150 8.44 15.89 7.19
CA SER A 150 7.52 17.01 7.46
C SER A 150 6.08 16.54 7.68
N LEU A 151 5.52 16.90 8.84
CA LEU A 151 4.10 16.64 9.15
C LEU A 151 3.15 17.48 8.28
N ASN A 152 3.62 18.62 7.75
CA ASN A 152 2.84 19.41 6.80
C ASN A 152 2.71 18.69 5.45
N VAL A 153 3.77 17.99 5.03
CA VAL A 153 3.73 17.14 3.83
C VAL A 153 2.84 15.93 4.07
N LEU A 154 2.90 15.28 5.24
CA LEU A 154 1.95 14.24 5.63
C LEU A 154 0.50 14.71 5.47
N ARG A 155 0.18 15.91 5.99
CA ARG A 155 -1.15 16.51 5.86
C ARG A 155 -1.52 16.75 4.39
N ALA A 156 -0.61 17.25 3.58
CA ALA A 156 -0.85 17.47 2.15
C ALA A 156 -1.14 16.15 1.41
N LEU A 157 -0.37 15.09 1.68
CA LEU A 157 -0.60 13.76 1.11
C LEU A 157 -1.98 13.20 1.50
N TYR A 158 -2.41 13.43 2.75
CA TYR A 158 -3.76 13.07 3.20
C TYR A 158 -4.86 13.80 2.40
N GLU A 159 -4.72 15.11 2.19
CA GLU A 159 -5.69 15.90 1.41
C GLU A 159 -5.74 15.44 -0.06
N LEU A 160 -4.61 15.00 -0.63
CA LEU A 160 -4.54 14.42 -1.97
C LEU A 160 -5.23 13.05 -2.08
N GLY A 161 -5.50 12.38 -0.96
CA GLY A 161 -6.26 11.13 -0.90
C GLY A 161 -5.49 9.92 -0.38
N VAL A 162 -4.23 10.07 0.03
CA VAL A 162 -3.48 8.99 0.67
C VAL A 162 -4.12 8.63 2.01
N ARG A 163 -4.33 7.33 2.26
CA ARG A 163 -5.01 6.84 3.48
C ARG A 163 -4.20 5.85 4.29
N SER A 164 -3.09 5.35 3.76
CA SER A 164 -2.15 4.50 4.50
C SER A 164 -0.72 4.90 4.18
N ILE A 165 0.16 4.92 5.18
CA ILE A 165 1.60 5.06 4.99
C ILE A 165 2.34 3.99 5.80
N GLY A 166 3.20 3.22 5.11
CA GLY A 166 4.18 2.33 5.72
C GLY A 166 5.33 3.12 6.34
N LEU A 167 5.65 2.87 7.61
CA LEU A 167 6.70 3.64 8.29
C LEU A 167 8.07 3.44 7.65
N THR A 168 8.34 2.28 7.07
CA THR A 168 9.60 1.95 6.38
C THR A 168 9.35 1.08 5.16
N HIS A 169 10.41 0.75 4.42
CA HIS A 169 10.45 -0.41 3.53
C HIS A 169 11.43 -1.42 4.13
N ASN A 170 12.11 -2.24 3.33
CA ASN A 170 13.24 -3.08 3.74
C ASN A 170 14.34 -2.28 4.45
N VAL A 171 14.55 -1.06 3.97
CA VAL A 171 15.50 -0.09 4.49
C VAL A 171 14.83 0.90 5.45
N SER A 172 15.63 1.48 6.33
CA SER A 172 15.24 2.53 7.28
C SER A 172 14.75 3.79 6.57
N SER A 173 13.88 4.52 7.26
CA SER A 173 13.34 5.83 6.86
C SER A 173 13.64 6.87 7.94
N TRP A 174 13.17 8.09 7.78
CA TRP A 174 13.18 9.10 8.86
C TRP A 174 12.40 8.67 10.11
N ALA A 175 11.44 7.74 9.97
CA ALA A 175 10.55 7.33 11.05
C ALA A 175 11.12 6.20 11.91
N ALA A 176 11.79 5.22 11.30
CA ALA A 176 12.23 4.00 11.97
C ALA A 176 13.22 3.17 11.14
N ASP A 177 13.76 2.11 11.76
CA ASP A 177 14.51 1.09 11.03
C ASP A 177 13.60 0.11 10.29
N GLY A 178 13.96 -0.19 9.04
CA GLY A 178 13.36 -1.28 8.27
C GLY A 178 13.89 -2.63 8.74
N CYS A 179 13.16 -3.73 8.50
CA CYS A 179 13.56 -5.02 9.08
C CYS A 179 14.91 -5.55 8.60
N LEU A 180 15.41 -5.14 7.42
CA LEU A 180 16.72 -5.57 6.91
C LEU A 180 17.87 -4.68 7.40
N GLN A 181 17.53 -3.60 8.11
CA GLN A 181 18.47 -2.67 8.74
C GLN A 181 18.17 -2.50 10.24
N ALA A 182 17.54 -3.52 10.83
CA ALA A 182 17.13 -3.50 12.22
C ALA A 182 18.34 -3.41 13.16
N ARG A 183 18.37 -2.38 13.99
CA ARG A 183 19.26 -2.31 15.15
C ARG A 183 18.51 -2.80 16.38
N GLU A 184 19.15 -3.68 17.16
CA GLU A 184 18.56 -4.25 18.35
C GLU A 184 18.19 -3.16 19.37
N GLY A 185 16.98 -3.25 19.94
CA GLY A 185 16.48 -2.28 20.91
C GLY A 185 16.10 -0.90 20.33
N VAL A 186 16.25 -0.67 19.02
CA VAL A 186 15.92 0.62 18.41
C VAL A 186 14.44 0.64 17.98
N GLY A 187 13.68 1.57 18.57
CA GLY A 187 12.29 1.85 18.23
C GLY A 187 12.13 2.96 17.18
N LEU A 188 10.96 3.59 17.17
CA LEU A 188 10.70 4.82 16.40
C LEU A 188 11.68 5.95 16.76
N THR A 189 12.04 6.76 15.77
CA THR A 189 12.75 8.03 16.01
C THR A 189 11.80 9.07 16.64
N THR A 190 12.32 10.20 17.12
CA THR A 190 11.47 11.32 17.58
C THR A 190 10.51 11.81 16.49
N PHE A 191 10.97 11.81 15.23
CA PHE A 191 10.10 12.13 14.10
C PHE A 191 9.06 11.02 13.88
N GLY A 192 9.46 9.76 13.95
CA GLY A 192 8.55 8.61 13.81
C GLY A 192 7.42 8.61 14.84
N VAL A 193 7.70 8.95 16.10
CA VAL A 193 6.67 9.11 17.14
C VAL A 193 5.68 10.21 16.76
N SER A 194 6.18 11.38 16.34
CA SER A 194 5.35 12.50 15.92
C SER A 194 4.52 12.17 14.68
N LEU A 195 5.08 11.38 13.76
CA LEU A 195 4.44 10.93 12.54
C LEU A 195 3.25 10.00 12.87
N VAL A 196 3.45 8.98 13.70
CA VAL A 196 2.39 8.05 14.13
C VAL A 196 1.25 8.82 14.81
N GLN A 197 1.57 9.75 15.71
CA GLN A 197 0.58 10.57 16.40
C GLN A 197 -0.23 11.45 15.44
N GLU A 198 0.43 12.08 14.46
CA GLU A 198 -0.26 12.91 13.46
C GLU A 198 -1.11 12.06 12.51
N MET A 199 -0.63 10.87 12.12
CA MET A 199 -1.41 9.91 11.35
C MET A 199 -2.69 9.50 12.11
N ASN A 200 -2.57 9.20 13.40
CA ASN A 200 -3.74 8.93 14.24
C ASN A 200 -4.71 10.12 14.28
N ARG A 201 -4.21 11.35 14.43
CA ARG A 201 -5.02 12.57 14.46
C ARG A 201 -5.78 12.81 13.15
N LEU A 202 -5.14 12.55 12.01
CA LEU A 202 -5.74 12.67 10.68
C LEU A 202 -6.71 11.51 10.36
N GLY A 203 -6.62 10.39 11.09
CA GLY A 203 -7.30 9.15 10.70
C GLY A 203 -6.63 8.47 9.50
N MET A 204 -5.33 8.69 9.31
CA MET A 204 -4.50 7.95 8.36
C MET A 204 -4.05 6.63 8.99
N ILE A 205 -4.11 5.55 8.22
CA ILE A 205 -3.72 4.22 8.65
C ILE A 205 -2.19 4.16 8.78
N VAL A 206 -1.73 3.72 9.96
CA VAL A 206 -0.33 3.40 10.21
C VAL A 206 -0.10 1.96 9.80
N ASP A 207 0.77 1.76 8.80
CA ASP A 207 1.14 0.44 8.34
C ASP A 207 2.52 0.05 8.88
N LEU A 208 2.54 -1.06 9.61
CA LEU A 208 3.73 -1.65 10.21
C LEU A 208 4.29 -2.79 9.37
N ALA A 209 3.73 -3.03 8.17
CA ALA A 209 4.51 -3.72 7.16
C ALA A 209 5.88 -3.06 7.11
N HIS A 210 6.85 -3.93 6.95
CA HIS A 210 8.21 -3.54 6.73
C HIS A 210 9.12 -3.14 7.90
N VAL A 211 8.58 -2.75 9.05
CA VAL A 211 9.36 -2.19 10.17
C VAL A 211 10.21 -3.22 10.91
N SER A 212 11.25 -2.75 11.62
CA SER A 212 12.05 -3.59 12.53
C SER A 212 11.23 -4.04 13.76
N PRO A 213 11.62 -5.12 14.46
CA PRO A 213 10.91 -5.58 15.66
C PRO A 213 10.83 -4.52 16.78
N GLY A 214 11.90 -3.76 16.99
CA GLY A 214 11.90 -2.68 18.00
C GLY A 214 10.97 -1.53 17.63
N ALA A 215 10.97 -1.13 16.36
CA ALA A 215 10.04 -0.12 15.85
C ALA A 215 8.59 -0.60 15.89
N PHE A 216 8.34 -1.87 15.59
CA PHE A 216 7.01 -2.49 15.69
C PHE A 216 6.45 -2.35 17.10
N ALA A 217 7.19 -2.80 18.11
CA ALA A 217 6.76 -2.75 19.51
C ALA A 217 6.50 -1.29 19.95
N HIS A 218 7.42 -0.38 19.64
CA HIS A 218 7.27 1.03 20.01
C HIS A 218 6.08 1.69 19.28
N ALA A 219 5.80 1.33 18.02
CA ALA A 219 4.64 1.85 17.29
C ALA A 219 3.31 1.36 17.87
N ILE A 220 3.23 0.10 18.32
CA ILE A 220 2.05 -0.44 19.02
C ILE A 220 1.80 0.34 20.32
N GLU A 221 2.85 0.71 21.05
CA GLU A 221 2.73 1.49 22.29
C GLU A 221 2.33 2.95 22.05
N VAL A 222 2.87 3.57 20.99
CA VAL A 222 2.65 4.99 20.67
C VAL A 222 1.30 5.23 19.99
N SER A 223 0.82 4.27 19.19
CA SER A 223 -0.41 4.45 18.42
C SER A 223 -1.64 4.43 19.32
N SER A 224 -2.43 5.49 19.23
CA SER A 224 -3.75 5.64 19.87
C SER A 224 -4.90 5.04 19.06
N ARG A 225 -4.62 4.52 17.87
CA ARG A 225 -5.58 3.87 16.96
C ARG A 225 -5.03 2.52 16.49
N PRO A 226 -5.90 1.59 16.05
CA PRO A 226 -5.45 0.36 15.42
C PRO A 226 -4.51 0.65 14.25
N VAL A 227 -3.42 -0.09 14.20
CA VAL A 227 -2.46 -0.13 13.09
C VAL A 227 -2.75 -1.34 12.22
N ILE A 228 -2.16 -1.40 11.03
CA ILE A 228 -2.21 -2.61 10.19
C ILE A 228 -0.80 -3.16 9.97
N PHE A 229 -0.76 -4.39 9.48
CA PHE A 229 0.41 -4.97 8.84
C PHE A 229 -0.05 -5.44 7.47
N SER A 230 0.06 -4.56 6.47
CA SER A 230 -0.62 -4.71 5.18
C SER A 230 -0.23 -5.97 4.41
N HIS A 231 1.05 -6.37 4.52
CA HIS A 231 1.57 -7.55 3.84
C HIS A 231 2.76 -8.18 4.56
N GLY A 232 2.79 -9.52 4.53
CA GLY A 232 3.85 -10.38 5.06
C GLY A 232 3.25 -11.64 5.68
N ASN A 233 4.07 -12.48 6.32
CA ASN A 233 3.63 -13.79 6.80
C ASN A 233 4.00 -14.04 8.27
N ALA A 234 3.63 -15.21 8.79
CA ALA A 234 4.06 -15.69 10.10
C ALA A 234 5.47 -16.31 10.04
N ARG A 235 6.34 -15.97 11.00
CA ARG A 235 7.70 -16.54 11.11
C ARG A 235 7.69 -18.04 11.35
N ALA A 236 6.67 -18.55 12.05
CA ALA A 236 6.50 -19.98 12.28
C ALA A 236 6.40 -20.80 10.97
N LEU A 237 5.90 -20.19 9.89
CA LEU A 237 5.83 -20.83 8.57
C LEU A 237 7.10 -20.62 7.75
N ARG A 238 7.70 -19.42 7.85
CA ARG A 238 8.96 -19.10 7.20
C ARG A 238 9.73 -18.10 8.06
N ASP A 239 10.84 -18.53 8.64
CA ASP A 239 11.68 -17.62 9.41
C ASP A 239 12.42 -16.68 8.47
N HIS A 240 11.95 -15.43 8.44
CA HIS A 240 12.49 -14.38 7.61
C HIS A 240 12.25 -13.03 8.30
N PRO A 241 13.18 -12.06 8.22
CA PRO A 241 13.05 -10.73 8.83
C PRO A 241 11.74 -9.99 8.54
N ARG A 242 11.12 -10.24 7.38
CA ARG A 242 9.81 -9.67 6.98
C ARG A 242 8.60 -10.17 7.74
N ASN A 243 8.71 -11.35 8.33
CA ASN A 243 7.56 -12.03 8.89
C ASN A 243 7.41 -11.66 10.37
N LEU A 244 6.18 -11.75 10.88
CA LEU A 244 5.87 -11.47 12.27
C LEU A 244 6.09 -12.71 13.14
N SER A 245 6.68 -12.51 14.32
CA SER A 245 6.67 -13.53 15.38
C SER A 245 5.26 -13.67 15.98
N ASP A 246 5.02 -14.75 16.70
CA ASP A 246 3.75 -14.96 17.41
C ASP A 246 3.47 -13.85 18.42
N ASP A 247 4.49 -13.30 19.08
CA ASP A 247 4.33 -12.19 20.00
C ASP A 247 3.94 -10.89 19.29
N GLN A 248 4.53 -10.62 18.12
CA GLN A 248 4.13 -9.49 17.29
C GLN A 248 2.69 -9.64 16.78
N LEU A 249 2.29 -10.85 16.37
CA LEU A 249 0.91 -11.13 15.96
C LEU A 249 -0.08 -10.94 17.11
N ARG A 250 0.26 -11.39 18.33
CA ARG A 250 -0.57 -11.15 19.52
C ARG A 250 -0.64 -9.69 19.90
N ALA A 251 0.44 -8.93 19.73
CA ALA A 251 0.45 -7.49 19.98
C ALA A 251 -0.40 -6.72 18.95
N LEU A 252 -0.33 -7.12 17.68
CA LEU A 252 -1.12 -6.52 16.59
C LEU A 252 -2.64 -6.74 16.75
N ALA A 253 -3.03 -7.87 17.34
CA ALA A 253 -4.43 -8.26 17.50
C ALA A 253 -5.14 -7.60 18.71
N ARG A 254 -4.43 -6.81 19.51
CA ARG A 254 -4.98 -6.09 20.67
C ARG A 254 -5.62 -4.77 20.25
#